data_AF-A0A971FM51-F1
#
_entry.id   AF-A0A971FM51-F1
#
_cell.length_a   1.000
_cell.length_b   1.000
_cell.length_c   1.000
_cell.angle_alpha   90.00
_cell.angle_beta   90.00
_cell.angle_gamma   90.00
#
_symmetry.space_group_name_H-M   'P 1'
#
loop_
_entity.id
_entity.type
_entity.pdbx_description
1 polymer ?
#
loop_
_entity_poly.entity_id
_entity_poly.type
_entity_poly.pdbx_seq_one_letter_code
_entity_poly.pdbx_strand_id
1 'polypeptide(L)' 'ASVDVVEMLGAETYLYVTLAGVTNLVARVEPTISHTKVGEVAALAVDGNRVHLFDKETEIAIVT' A
#
# COMPACT_ATOMS: atom_id res chain seq x y z
N ALA A 1 0.92 2.14 -9.33
CA ALA A 1 2.21 1.97 -8.62
C ALA A 1 2.90 0.73 -9.17
N SER A 2 4.23 0.73 -9.29
CA SER A 2 4.98 -0.46 -9.74
C SER A 2 5.05 -1.47 -8.61
N VAL A 3 4.84 -2.75 -8.90
CA VAL A 3 4.93 -3.83 -7.92
C VAL A 3 6.35 -4.38 -7.90
N ASP A 4 7.01 -4.27 -6.76
CA ASP A 4 8.41 -4.65 -6.61
C ASP A 4 8.54 -6.06 -6.01
N VAL A 5 7.68 -6.39 -5.03
CA VAL A 5 7.66 -7.70 -4.37
C VAL A 5 6.22 -8.11 -4.06
N VAL A 6 5.94 -9.39 -4.22
CA VAL A 6 4.70 -10.05 -3.80
C VAL A 6 5.06 -11.10 -2.76
N GLU A 7 4.57 -10.96 -1.53
CA GLU A 7 4.81 -11.88 -0.43
C GLU A 7 3.50 -12.56 -0.01
N MET A 8 3.41 -13.87 -0.22
CA MET A 8 2.21 -14.67 0.10
C MET A 8 2.36 -15.32 1.47
N LEU A 9 1.53 -14.91 2.43
CA LEU A 9 1.56 -15.41 3.82
C LEU A 9 0.38 -16.37 4.12
N GLY A 10 -0.17 -17.00 3.08
CA GLY A 10 -1.30 -17.92 3.17
C GLY A 10 -2.65 -17.20 3.22
N ALA A 11 -3.00 -16.63 4.39
CA ALA A 11 -4.29 -15.95 4.58
C ALA A 11 -4.32 -14.51 4.04
N GLU A 12 -3.15 -13.92 3.80
CA GLU A 12 -3.00 -12.56 3.29
C GLU A 12 -1.83 -12.52 2.30
N THR A 13 -1.83 -11.53 1.41
CA THR A 13 -0.70 -11.22 0.53
C THR A 13 -0.28 -9.77 0.75
N TYR A 14 1.03 -9.55 0.86
CA TYR A 14 1.62 -8.23 0.97
C TYR A 14 2.23 -7.84 -0.38
N LEU A 15 1.86 -6.65 -0.86
CA LEU A 15 2.43 -6.04 -2.05
C LEU A 15 3.33 -4.89 -1.62
N TYR A 16 4.61 -5.00 -1.98
CA TYR A 16 5.55 -3.90 -1.88
C TYR A 16 5.54 -3.16 -3.21
N VAL A 17 5.18 -1.88 -3.17
CA VAL A 17 4.95 -1.09 -4.36
C VAL A 17 5.65 0.26 -4.29
N THR A 18 6.18 0.70 -5.43
CA THR A 18 6.76 2.02 -5.60
C THR A 18 5.76 2.93 -6.33
N LEU A 19 5.32 3.99 -5.65
CA LEU A 19 4.49 5.05 -6.21
C LEU A 19 5.38 6.13 -6.82
N ALA A 20 5.11 6.44 -8.10
CA ALA A 20 5.81 7.49 -8.87
C ALA A 20 7.35 7.39 -8.86
N GLY A 21 7.92 6.21 -8.59
CA GLY A 21 9.38 6.01 -8.53
C GLY A 21 10.06 6.56 -7.28
N VAL A 22 9.31 7.09 -6.29
CA VAL A 22 9.88 7.82 -5.14
C VAL A 22 9.35 7.30 -3.80
N THR A 23 8.09 6.92 -3.72
CA THR A 23 7.46 6.57 -2.44
C THR A 23 7.18 5.07 -2.36
N ASN A 24 7.78 4.40 -1.37
CA ASN A 24 7.53 2.99 -1.10
C ASN A 24 6.30 2.84 -0.22
N LEU A 25 5.38 1.97 -0.62
CA LEU A 25 4.16 1.63 0.11
C LEU A 25 4.07 0.12 0.29
N VAL A 26 3.41 -0.28 1.36
CA VAL A 26 3.06 -1.69 1.62
C VAL A 26 1.54 -1.79 1.62
N ALA A 27 0.99 -2.60 0.72
CA ALA A 27 -0.43 -2.88 0.64
C ALA A 27 -0.71 -4.31 1.07
N ARG A 28 -1.67 -4.49 1.98
CA ARG A 28 -2.15 -5.80 2.42
C ARG A 28 -3.46 -6.12 1.70
N VAL A 29 -3.48 -7.23 0.98
CA VAL A 29 -4.63 -7.65 0.16
C VAL A 29 -5.06 -9.07 0.47
N GLU A 30 -6.30 -9.40 0.13
CA GLU A 30 -6.78 -10.77 0.17
C GLU A 30 -6.00 -11.66 -0.81
N PRO A 31 -5.80 -12.95 -0.51
CA PRO A 31 -5.05 -13.87 -1.37
C PRO A 31 -5.64 -14.00 -2.78
N THR A 32 -6.93 -13.74 -2.96
CA THR A 32 -7.63 -13.79 -4.25
C THR A 32 -7.21 -12.67 -5.21
N ILE A 33 -6.64 -11.57 -4.69
CA ILE A 33 -6.16 -10.42 -5.47
C ILE A 33 -4.73 -10.67 -5.99
N SER A 34 -4.09 -11.81 -5.64
CA SER A 34 -2.70 -12.17 -5.97
C SER A 34 -2.40 -12.39 -7.47
N HIS A 35 -3.30 -12.01 -8.37
CA HIS A 35 -3.03 -12.03 -9.81
C HIS A 35 -2.03 -10.95 -10.24
N THR A 36 -1.80 -9.93 -9.40
CA THR A 36 -0.76 -8.91 -9.59
C THR A 36 0.63 -9.53 -9.52
N LYS A 37 1.45 -9.30 -10.55
CA LYS A 37 2.82 -9.82 -10.64
C LYS A 37 3.86 -8.74 -10.39
N VAL A 38 5.05 -9.18 -9.99
CA VAL A 38 6.23 -8.29 -9.94
C VAL A 38 6.46 -7.66 -11.31
N GLY A 39 6.69 -6.35 -11.32
CA GLY A 39 6.88 -5.53 -12.52
C GLY A 39 5.59 -5.00 -13.15
N GLU A 40 4.41 -5.42 -12.68
CA GLU A 40 3.14 -4.86 -13.15
C GLU A 40 2.79 -3.54 -12.44
N VAL A 41 1.96 -2.74 -13.11
CA VAL A 41 1.40 -1.52 -12.52
C VAL A 41 0.08 -1.86 -11.84
N ALA A 42 0.05 -1.78 -10.51
CA ALA A 42 -1.15 -1.93 -9.72
C ALA A 42 -1.90 -0.60 -9.59
N ALA A 43 -3.22 -0.63 -9.77
CA ALA A 43 -4.12 0.45 -9.36
C ALA A 43 -4.39 0.32 -7.86
N LEU A 44 -4.16 1.41 -7.11
CA LEU A 44 -4.34 1.43 -5.66
C LEU A 44 -5.43 2.44 -5.30
N ALA A 45 -6.28 2.08 -4.35
CA ALA A 45 -7.24 2.98 -3.73
C ALA A 45 -6.93 3.10 -2.24
N VAL A 46 -7.03 4.33 -1.72
CA VAL A 46 -6.92 4.61 -0.29
C VAL A 46 -8.33 4.72 0.27
N ASP A 47 -8.63 3.96 1.32
CA ASP A 47 -9.88 4.09 2.05
C ASP A 47 -9.84 5.34 2.94
N GLY A 48 -10.59 6.37 2.54
CA GLY A 48 -10.67 7.65 3.26
C GLY A 48 -11.12 7.52 4.71
N ASN A 49 -11.85 6.46 5.08
CA ASN A 49 -12.29 6.23 6.46
C ASN A 49 -11.19 5.67 7.37
N ARG A 50 -10.02 5.36 6.82
CA ARG A 50 -8.86 4.77 7.52
C ARG A 50 -7.60 5.60 7.33
N VAL A 51 -7.75 6.87 6.95
CA VAL A 51 -6.63 7.79 6.76
C VAL A 51 -6.32 8.50 8.07
N HIS A 52 -5.05 8.49 8.44
CA HIS A 52 -4.54 9.29 9.54
C HIS A 52 -3.71 10.45 8.98
N LEU A 53 -3.98 11.66 9.44
CA LEU A 53 -3.24 12.88 9.07
C LEU A 53 -2.54 13.43 10.31
N PHE A 54 -1.28 13.79 10.15
CA PHE A 54 -0.45 14.35 11.23
C PHE A 54 0.06 15.74 10.83
N ASP A 55 0.08 16.65 11.79
CA ASP A 55 0.70 17.95 11.62
C ASP A 55 2.23 17.80 11.50
N LYS A 56 2.83 18.48 10.51
CA LYS A 56 4.25 18.32 10.19
C LYS A 56 5.18 18.83 11.29
N GLU A 57 4.79 19.86 12.03
CA GLU A 57 5.66 20.51 13.02
C GLU A 57 5.51 19.88 14.41
N THR A 58 4.27 19.55 14.77
CA THR A 58 3.92 19.07 16.12
C THR A 58 3.79 17.55 16.21
N GLU A 59 3.70 16.86 15.07
CA GLU A 59 3.44 15.41 14.95
C GLU A 59 2.09 14.96 15.55
N ILE A 60 1.23 15.91 15.92
CA ILE A 60 -0.08 15.63 16.51
C ILE A 60 -1.06 15.20 15.40
N ALA A 61 -1.87 14.19 15.69
CA ALA A 61 -2.92 13.72 14.79
C ALA A 61 -4.01 14.79 14.60
N ILE A 62 -4.31 15.11 13.33
CA ILE A 62 -5.38 16.03 12.91
C ILE A 62 -6.67 15.25 12.61
N VAL A 63 -6.54 14.10 11.94
CA VAL A 63 -7.65 13.22 11.57
C VAL A 63 -7.23 11.77 11.80
N THR A 64 -8.17 10.96 12.27
CA THR A 64 -8.05 9.52 12.52
C THR A 64 -9.35 8.83 12.17
#